data_AF-A0A927P4K0-F1
#
_entry.id   AF-A0A927P4K0-F1
#
_cell.length_a   1.000
_cell.length_b   1.000
_cell.length_c   1.000
_cell.angle_alpha   90.00
_cell.angle_beta   90.00
_cell.angle_gamma   90.00
#
_symmetry.space_group_name_H-M   'P 1'
#
loop_
_entity.id
_entity.type
_entity.pdbx_description
1 polymer ?
#
loop_
_entity_poly.entity_id
_entity_poly.type
_entity_poly.pdbx_seq_one_letter_code
_entity_poly.pdbx_strand_id
1 'polypeptide(L)'
;MQPFFENRYVGTLPILLEYIRKVVLRSLLRGSGAGTLLALGMAICFIVIGDFSNAGIAGIFALCFALVYLLSPLVPMYRILRASQDAYGDEEVETLVTFADRIYIAEGEESASLDYSQVTNVRTLSEFYALEIDGKGALIVARNGFTTGKEEDFLPFLQKHCTQIAAAKANKRIKR
;
A
#
# COMPACT_ATOMS: atom_id res chain seq x y z
N MET A 1 27.48 -4.04 -16.36
CA MET A 1 26.45 -5.10 -16.31
C MET A 1 25.24 -4.61 -17.08
N GLN A 2 24.57 -5.46 -17.85
CA GLN A 2 23.36 -5.06 -18.57
C GLN A 2 22.14 -5.26 -17.66
N PRO A 3 21.30 -4.23 -17.44
CA PRO A 3 20.11 -4.34 -16.61
C PRO A 3 19.03 -5.15 -17.33
N PHE A 4 18.30 -5.98 -16.59
CA PHE A 4 17.14 -6.71 -17.12
C PHE A 4 15.93 -5.79 -17.27
N PHE A 5 15.69 -4.96 -16.25
CA PHE A 5 14.66 -3.92 -16.27
C PHE A 5 15.20 -2.64 -15.66
N GLU A 6 14.71 -1.51 -16.15
CA GLU A 6 14.92 -0.21 -15.52
C GLU A 6 13.57 0.48 -15.42
N ASN A 7 13.28 1.00 -14.24
CA ASN A 7 12.08 1.75 -13.96
C ASN A 7 12.45 3.14 -13.46
N ARG A 8 11.96 4.16 -14.15
CA ARG A 8 12.12 5.56 -13.78
C ARG A 8 10.76 6.14 -13.46
N TYR A 9 10.64 6.74 -12.28
CA TYR A 9 9.45 7.48 -11.91
C TYR A 9 9.85 8.69 -11.09
N VAL A 10 9.15 9.80 -11.32
CA VAL A 10 9.17 10.93 -10.39
C VAL A 10 8.11 10.63 -9.34
N GLY A 11 8.46 10.74 -8.06
CA GLY A 11 7.55 10.49 -6.95
C GLY A 11 6.40 11.50 -6.89
N THR A 12 5.44 11.41 -7.81
CA THR A 12 4.33 12.36 -7.88
C THR A 12 3.22 11.91 -6.95
N LEU A 13 2.87 12.77 -5.99
CA LEU A 13 1.67 12.75 -5.12
C LEU A 13 0.44 11.97 -5.65
N PRO A 14 0.03 12.09 -6.94
CA PRO A 14 -1.09 11.33 -7.49
C PRO A 14 -0.97 9.80 -7.38
N ILE A 15 0.21 9.20 -7.56
CA ILE A 15 0.41 7.73 -7.48
C ILE A 15 0.18 7.24 -6.04
N LEU A 16 0.63 8.04 -5.09
CA LEU A 16 0.57 7.75 -3.66
C LEU A 16 -0.86 7.92 -3.11
N LEU A 17 -1.57 8.93 -3.59
CA LEU A 17 -3.00 9.11 -3.34
C LEU A 17 -3.83 7.92 -3.84
N GLU A 18 -3.48 7.35 -4.99
CA GLU A 18 -4.16 6.17 -5.52
C GLU A 18 -3.91 4.91 -4.67
N TYR A 19 -2.68 4.70 -4.17
CA TYR A 19 -2.35 3.64 -3.21
C TYR A 19 -3.24 3.71 -1.97
N ILE A 20 -3.28 4.87 -1.34
CA ILE A 20 -4.00 5.12 -0.09
C ILE A 20 -5.49 4.85 -0.33
N ARG A 21 -6.05 5.45 -1.39
CA ARG A 21 -7.48 5.39 -1.70
C ARG A 21 -7.97 3.98 -2.04
N LYS A 22 -7.19 3.18 -2.79
CA LYS A 22 -7.63 1.85 -3.24
C LYS A 22 -7.29 0.71 -2.28
N VAL A 23 -6.17 0.77 -1.57
CA VAL A 23 -5.65 -0.36 -0.79
C VAL A 23 -5.91 -0.19 0.71
N VAL A 24 -5.56 0.96 1.26
CA VAL A 24 -5.64 1.21 2.70
C VAL A 24 -7.08 1.53 3.10
N LEU A 25 -7.72 2.48 2.40
CA LEU A 25 -9.12 2.84 2.63
C LEU A 25 -10.04 1.62 2.49
N ARG A 26 -9.90 0.81 1.45
CA ARG A 26 -10.86 -0.26 1.16
C ARG A 26 -10.88 -1.38 2.21
N SER A 27 -9.77 -1.60 2.92
CA SER A 27 -9.73 -2.57 4.02
C SER A 27 -10.32 -1.98 5.31
N LEU A 28 -10.03 -0.71 5.60
CA LEU A 28 -10.50 -0.02 6.80
C LEU A 28 -12.00 0.32 6.70
N LEU A 29 -12.47 0.80 5.54
CA LEU A 29 -13.89 1.09 5.26
C LEU A 29 -14.79 -0.13 5.49
N ARG A 30 -14.35 -1.36 5.18
CA ARG A 30 -15.17 -2.56 5.39
C ARG A 30 -15.35 -2.87 6.87
N GLY A 31 -14.30 -2.70 7.68
CA GLY A 31 -14.33 -2.97 9.11
C GLY A 31 -15.09 -1.89 9.88
N SER A 32 -14.72 -0.62 9.71
CA SER A 32 -15.35 0.49 10.43
C SER A 32 -16.76 0.81 9.92
N GLY A 33 -17.03 0.63 8.62
CA GLY A 33 -18.39 0.81 8.07
C GLY A 33 -19.40 -0.18 8.67
N ALA A 34 -19.01 -1.46 8.80
CA ALA A 34 -19.84 -2.47 9.45
C ALA A 34 -20.07 -2.17 10.94
N GLY A 35 -19.02 -1.72 11.64
CA GLY A 35 -19.10 -1.31 13.04
C GLY A 35 -20.05 -0.12 13.27
N THR A 36 -19.98 0.90 12.42
CA THR A 36 -20.88 2.07 12.49
C THR A 36 -22.33 1.67 12.29
N LEU A 37 -22.64 0.83 11.29
CA LEU A 37 -24.01 0.36 11.03
C LEU A 37 -24.58 -0.45 12.20
N LEU A 38 -23.75 -1.30 12.80
CA LEU A 38 -24.17 -2.14 13.93
C LEU A 38 -24.42 -1.29 15.20
N ALA A 39 -23.54 -0.33 15.48
CA ALA A 39 -23.73 0.61 16.59
C ALA A 39 -24.98 1.48 16.42
N LEU A 40 -25.25 1.94 15.19
CA LEU A 40 -26.45 2.72 14.88
C LEU A 40 -27.73 1.88 15.02
N GLY A 41 -27.70 0.62 14.59
CA GLY A 41 -28.79 -0.33 14.79
C GLY A 41 -29.08 -0.56 16.28
N MET A 42 -28.06 -0.75 17.10
CA MET A 42 -28.23 -0.90 18.55
C MET A 42 -28.79 0.36 19.20
N ALA A 43 -28.33 1.56 18.79
CA ALA A 43 -28.88 2.82 19.30
C ALA A 43 -30.38 2.95 19.01
N ILE A 44 -30.82 2.59 17.79
CA ILE A 44 -32.24 2.59 17.42
C ILE A 44 -33.03 1.58 18.25
N CYS A 45 -32.50 0.37 18.45
CA CYS A 45 -33.15 -0.64 19.30
C CYS A 45 -33.36 -0.15 20.74
N PHE A 46 -32.35 0.49 21.34
CA PHE A 46 -32.48 1.03 22.70
C PHE A 46 -33.47 2.19 22.80
N ILE A 47 -33.57 3.05 21.77
CA ILE A 47 -34.61 4.10 21.70
C ILE A 47 -36.00 3.48 21.67
N VAL A 48 -36.21 2.42 20.88
CA VAL A 48 -37.49 1.71 20.78
C VAL A 48 -37.89 1.04 22.10
N ILE A 49 -36.90 0.52 22.85
CA ILE A 49 -37.10 -0.09 24.17
C ILE A 49 -37.30 0.97 25.27
N GLY A 50 -37.05 2.25 24.98
CA GLY A 50 -37.19 3.36 25.93
C GLY A 50 -35.99 3.54 26.87
N ASP A 51 -34.88 2.85 26.61
CA ASP A 51 -33.65 2.94 27.39
C ASP A 51 -32.72 4.01 26.80
N PHE A 52 -33.00 5.26 27.16
CA PHE A 52 -32.25 6.42 26.66
C PHE A 52 -30.79 6.48 27.14
N SER A 53 -30.47 5.84 28.28
CA SER A 53 -29.11 5.82 28.81
C SER A 53 -28.20 4.98 27.91
N ASN A 54 -28.64 3.76 27.59
CA ASN A 54 -27.91 2.87 26.70
C ASN A 54 -27.93 3.34 25.23
N ALA A 55 -29.01 3.99 24.80
CA ALA A 55 -29.06 4.65 23.48
C ALA A 55 -28.01 5.75 23.34
N GLY A 56 -27.80 6.57 24.38
CA GLY A 56 -26.77 7.61 24.39
C GLY A 56 -25.36 7.02 24.27
N ILE A 57 -25.08 5.95 25.01
CA ILE A 57 -23.78 5.24 24.95
C ILE A 57 -23.55 4.66 23.54
N ALA A 58 -24.54 3.97 22.97
CA ALA A 58 -24.44 3.41 21.62
C ALA A 58 -24.26 4.50 20.55
N GLY A 59 -24.89 5.66 20.72
CA GLY A 59 -24.72 6.82 19.85
C GLY A 59 -23.30 7.39 19.88
N ILE A 60 -22.67 7.48 21.06
CA ILE A 60 -21.27 7.90 21.19
C ILE A 60 -20.34 6.91 20.46
N PHE A 61 -20.55 5.61 20.64
CA PHE A 61 -19.77 4.61 19.90
C PHE A 61 -19.95 4.72 18.39
N ALA A 62 -21.18 4.91 17.90
CA ALA A 62 -21.44 5.13 16.48
C ALA A 62 -20.71 6.37 15.95
N LEU A 63 -20.69 7.46 16.71
CA LEU A 63 -19.96 8.68 16.37
C LEU A 63 -18.44 8.45 16.34
N CYS A 64 -17.89 7.74 17.32
CA CYS A 64 -16.47 7.38 17.34
C CYS A 64 -16.07 6.51 16.14
N PHE A 65 -16.87 5.49 15.80
CA PHE A 65 -16.61 4.66 14.62
C PHE A 65 -16.73 5.45 13.31
N ALA A 66 -17.70 6.38 13.23
CA ALA A 66 -17.83 7.27 12.08
C ALA A 66 -16.63 8.22 11.94
N LEU A 67 -16.14 8.79 13.05
CA LEU A 67 -14.94 9.63 13.05
C LEU A 67 -13.69 8.85 12.66
N VAL A 68 -13.51 7.62 13.18
CA VAL A 68 -12.41 6.75 12.75
C VAL A 68 -12.55 6.42 11.26
N TYR A 69 -13.75 6.11 10.76
CA TYR A 69 -13.99 5.86 9.34
C TYR A 69 -13.62 7.08 8.46
N LEU A 70 -13.99 8.29 8.90
CA LEU A 70 -13.71 9.55 8.18
C LEU A 70 -12.24 9.99 8.26
N LEU A 71 -11.58 9.81 9.41
CA LEU A 71 -10.23 10.31 9.68
C LEU A 71 -9.12 9.28 9.40
N SER A 72 -9.43 7.98 9.45
CA SER A 72 -8.51 6.90 9.10
C SER A 72 -7.78 7.06 7.75
N PRO A 73 -8.37 7.62 6.68
CA PRO A 73 -7.62 7.88 5.45
C PRO A 73 -6.52 8.95 5.58
N LEU A 74 -6.67 9.90 6.53
CA LEU A 74 -5.81 11.08 6.63
C LEU A 74 -4.48 10.78 7.32
N VAL A 75 -4.45 9.84 8.27
CA VAL A 75 -3.23 9.53 9.04
C VAL A 75 -2.13 8.86 8.19
N PRO A 76 -2.42 7.82 7.39
CA PRO A 76 -1.43 7.23 6.48
C PRO A 76 -0.96 8.24 5.43
N MET A 77 -1.90 9.06 4.92
CA MET A 77 -1.59 10.12 3.96
C MET A 77 -0.59 11.12 4.52
N TYR A 78 -0.83 11.63 5.74
CA TYR A 78 0.08 12.58 6.38
C TYR A 78 1.44 11.95 6.67
N ARG A 79 1.49 10.69 7.09
CA ARG A 79 2.76 10.00 7.36
C ARG A 79 3.61 9.80 6.12
N ILE A 80 3.00 9.41 5.01
CA ILE A 80 3.75 9.20 3.77
C ILE A 80 4.15 10.53 3.14
N LEU A 81 3.27 11.53 3.18
CA LEU A 81 3.59 12.90 2.73
C LEU A 81 4.75 13.50 3.53
N ARG A 82 4.74 13.31 4.85
CA ARG A 82 5.81 13.79 5.71
C ARG A 82 7.11 13.02 5.49
N ALA A 83 7.04 11.70 5.30
CA ALA A 83 8.21 10.90 4.96
C ALA A 83 8.81 11.31 3.60
N SER A 84 8.00 11.64 2.59
CA SER A 84 8.50 12.17 1.32
C SER A 84 9.09 13.57 1.48
N GLN A 85 8.47 14.42 2.29
CA GLN A 85 8.94 15.79 2.51
C GLN A 85 10.22 15.84 3.35
N ASP A 86 10.35 14.96 4.35
CA ASP A 86 11.55 14.82 5.18
C ASP A 86 12.72 14.24 4.37
N ALA A 87 12.45 13.41 3.35
CA ALA A 87 13.46 12.77 2.51
C ALA A 87 13.96 13.64 1.34
N TYR A 88 13.08 14.40 0.69
CA TYR A 88 13.41 15.13 -0.56
C TYR A 88 13.08 16.62 -0.56
N GLY A 89 12.47 17.16 0.51
CA GLY A 89 12.05 18.57 0.55
C GLY A 89 10.95 18.89 -0.48
N ASP A 90 11.16 19.95 -1.27
CA ASP A 90 10.23 20.45 -2.32
C ASP A 90 10.72 20.12 -3.75
N GLU A 91 11.81 19.35 -3.88
CA GLU A 91 12.37 18.97 -5.17
C GLU A 91 11.74 17.68 -5.71
N GLU A 92 11.35 17.69 -6.98
CA GLU A 92 10.91 16.49 -7.70
C GLU A 92 12.11 15.59 -7.98
N VAL A 93 12.41 14.69 -7.03
CA VAL A 93 13.50 13.73 -7.18
C VAL A 93 13.04 12.53 -8.02
N GLU A 94 13.77 12.26 -9.10
CA GLU A 94 13.58 11.08 -9.93
C GLU A 94 14.13 9.85 -9.21
N THR A 95 13.28 8.83 -9.03
CA THR A 95 13.70 7.52 -8.58
C THR A 95 14.01 6.64 -9.80
N LEU A 96 15.24 6.13 -9.86
CA LEU A 96 15.66 5.08 -10.78
C LEU A 96 15.78 3.76 -10.02
N VAL A 97 15.01 2.77 -10.45
CA VAL A 97 15.11 1.39 -9.97
C VAL A 97 15.66 0.51 -11.08
N THR A 98 16.84 -0.06 -10.86
CA THR A 98 17.52 -0.95 -11.80
C THR A 98 17.48 -2.38 -11.29
N PHE A 99 16.90 -3.27 -12.09
CA PHE A 99 16.81 -4.70 -11.82
C PHE A 99 17.90 -5.44 -12.60
N ALA A 100 18.95 -5.87 -11.91
CA ALA A 100 20.09 -6.58 -12.49
C ALA A 100 20.39 -7.87 -11.71
N ASP A 101 21.62 -8.08 -11.28
CA ASP A 101 21.99 -9.12 -10.33
C ASP A 101 21.34 -8.90 -8.96
N ARG A 102 21.22 -7.63 -8.57
CA ARG A 102 20.48 -7.13 -7.41
C ARG A 102 19.52 -6.02 -7.87
N ILE A 103 18.65 -5.58 -6.96
CA ILE A 103 17.81 -4.42 -7.18
C ILE A 103 18.57 -3.20 -6.65
N TYR A 104 18.87 -2.26 -7.54
CA TYR A 104 19.50 -0.99 -7.19
C TYR A 104 18.45 0.11 -7.26
N ILE A 105 18.45 0.99 -6.27
CA ILE A 105 17.56 2.14 -6.17
C ILE A 105 18.46 3.36 -6.09
N ALA A 106 18.25 4.33 -6.96
CA ALA A 106 18.91 5.63 -6.92
C ALA A 106 17.82 6.70 -6.85
N GLU A 107 17.89 7.56 -5.85
CA GLU A 107 16.95 8.65 -5.60
C GLU A 107 17.78 9.91 -5.34
N GLY A 108 17.96 10.73 -6.38
CA GLY A 108 18.85 11.89 -6.31
C GLY A 108 20.31 11.47 -6.04
N GLU A 109 20.89 11.93 -4.94
CA GLU A 109 22.25 11.56 -4.51
C GLU A 109 22.29 10.28 -3.67
N GLU A 110 21.14 9.81 -3.17
CA GLU A 110 21.08 8.59 -2.37
C GLU A 110 20.99 7.35 -3.27
N SER A 111 21.69 6.29 -2.87
CA SER A 111 21.58 4.99 -3.52
C SER A 111 21.52 3.86 -2.51
N ALA A 112 20.66 2.90 -2.80
CA ALA A 112 20.46 1.69 -2.02
C ALA A 112 20.50 0.47 -2.92
N SER A 113 20.83 -0.68 -2.35
CA SER A 113 20.72 -1.97 -3.03
C SER A 113 20.04 -2.98 -2.13
N LEU A 114 19.30 -3.89 -2.74
CA LEU A 114 18.59 -4.96 -2.05
C LEU A 114 18.57 -6.24 -2.87
N ASP A 115 18.56 -7.36 -2.16
CA ASP A 115 18.46 -8.68 -2.78
C ASP A 115 17.02 -9.03 -3.10
N TYR A 116 16.82 -9.78 -4.19
CA TYR A 116 15.52 -10.34 -4.53
C TYR A 116 14.93 -11.25 -3.45
N SER A 117 15.77 -11.83 -2.59
CA SER A 117 15.34 -12.64 -1.43
C SER A 117 14.67 -11.81 -0.33
N GLN A 118 14.91 -10.51 -0.28
CA GLN A 118 14.30 -9.59 0.69
C GLN A 118 12.89 -9.17 0.27
N VAL A 119 12.53 -9.38 -1.00
CA VAL A 119 11.17 -9.14 -1.51
C VAL A 119 10.26 -10.29 -1.10
N THR A 120 9.38 -10.04 -0.13
CA THR A 120 8.49 -11.06 0.44
C THR A 120 7.20 -11.19 -0.34
N ASN A 121 6.73 -10.09 -0.95
CA ASN A 121 5.44 -10.06 -1.64
C ASN A 121 5.40 -9.00 -2.74
N VAL A 122 4.51 -9.20 -3.71
CA VAL A 122 4.19 -8.22 -4.76
C VAL A 122 2.70 -7.93 -4.72
N ARG A 123 2.34 -6.66 -4.58
CA ARG A 123 0.98 -6.20 -4.83
C ARG A 123 0.91 -5.50 -6.18
N THR A 124 0.06 -6.01 -7.06
CA THR A 124 -0.26 -5.38 -8.33
C THR A 124 -1.39 -4.38 -8.16
N LEU A 125 -1.17 -3.15 -8.61
CA LEU A 125 -2.15 -2.07 -8.63
C LEU A 125 -2.29 -1.54 -10.07
N SER A 126 -3.23 -0.63 -10.29
CA SER A 126 -3.53 -0.10 -11.64
C SER A 126 -2.31 0.57 -12.26
N GLU A 127 -1.65 1.45 -11.50
CA GLU A 127 -0.59 2.33 -12.01
C GLU A 127 0.83 1.90 -11.59
N PHE A 128 0.97 1.01 -10.59
CA PHE A 128 2.28 0.59 -10.08
C PHE A 128 2.24 -0.81 -9.45
N TYR A 129 3.42 -1.37 -9.23
CA TYR A 129 3.67 -2.52 -8.39
C TYR A 129 4.25 -2.06 -7.06
N ALA A 130 3.78 -2.63 -5.95
CA ALA A 130 4.38 -2.45 -4.63
C ALA A 130 5.08 -3.76 -4.22
N LEU A 131 6.40 -3.69 -4.11
CA LEU A 131 7.28 -4.77 -3.69
C LEU A 131 7.48 -4.68 -2.17
N GLU A 132 6.83 -5.54 -1.40
CA GLU A 132 7.01 -5.57 0.05
C GLU A 132 8.38 -6.14 0.40
N ILE A 133 9.16 -5.39 1.17
CA ILE A 133 10.50 -5.75 1.63
C ILE A 133 10.42 -6.06 3.13
N ASP A 134 11.00 -7.19 3.53
CA ASP A 134 10.98 -7.65 4.92
C ASP A 134 11.52 -6.58 5.88
N GLY A 135 10.69 -6.16 6.83
CA GLY A 135 11.04 -5.18 7.87
C GLY A 135 11.36 -3.75 7.41
N LYS A 136 11.33 -3.44 6.11
CA LYS A 136 11.80 -2.14 5.57
C LYS A 136 10.74 -1.30 4.86
N GLY A 137 9.62 -1.89 4.45
CA GLY A 137 8.54 -1.15 3.78
C GLY A 137 8.20 -1.73 2.41
N ALA A 138 7.80 -0.88 1.45
CA ALA A 138 7.52 -1.32 0.09
C ALA A 138 8.22 -0.43 -0.95
N LEU A 139 8.87 -1.05 -1.93
CA LEU A 139 9.44 -0.38 -3.09
C LEU A 139 8.36 -0.23 -4.16
N ILE A 140 8.20 0.98 -4.69
CA ILE A 140 7.24 1.29 -5.75
C ILE A 140 7.92 1.10 -7.11
N VAL A 141 7.18 0.53 -8.06
CA VAL A 141 7.62 0.38 -9.46
C VAL A 141 6.48 0.84 -10.36
N ALA A 142 6.64 1.96 -11.06
CA ALA A 142 5.59 2.53 -11.89
C ALA A 142 5.37 1.70 -13.16
N ARG A 143 4.13 1.37 -13.51
CA ARG A 143 3.83 0.54 -14.69
C ARG A 143 4.18 1.23 -16.00
N ASN A 144 4.05 2.55 -16.05
CA ASN A 144 4.46 3.39 -17.16
C ASN A 144 5.92 3.87 -17.08
N GLY A 145 6.66 3.46 -16.04
CA GLY A 145 8.03 3.92 -15.79
C GLY A 145 9.13 3.05 -16.42
N PHE A 146 8.78 1.96 -17.12
CA PHE A 146 9.79 1.05 -17.67
C PHE A 146 10.52 1.70 -18.87
N THR A 147 11.81 1.97 -18.70
CA THR A 147 12.69 2.44 -19.79
C THR A 147 13.47 1.30 -20.43
N THR A 148 13.72 0.23 -19.67
CA THR A 148 14.36 -0.99 -20.14
C THR A 148 13.51 -2.19 -19.72
N GLY A 149 13.30 -3.13 -20.65
CA GLY A 149 12.40 -4.27 -20.46
C GLY A 149 10.92 -3.90 -20.62
N LYS A 150 10.05 -4.89 -20.81
CA LYS A 150 8.61 -4.66 -20.97
C LYS A 150 7.85 -4.89 -19.68
N GLU A 151 6.87 -4.04 -19.40
CA GLU A 151 6.01 -4.16 -18.21
C GLU A 151 5.34 -5.54 -18.09
N GLU A 152 4.91 -6.12 -19.22
CA GLU A 152 4.26 -7.44 -19.30
C GLU A 152 5.16 -8.59 -18.81
N ASP A 153 6.48 -8.44 -18.97
CA ASP A 153 7.48 -9.45 -18.61
C ASP A 153 7.98 -9.29 -17.16
N PHE A 154 7.62 -8.19 -16.49
CA PHE A 154 8.13 -7.86 -15.16
C PHE A 154 7.60 -8.80 -14.07
N LEU A 155 6.29 -9.10 -14.07
CA LEU A 155 5.70 -9.98 -13.07
C LEU A 155 6.22 -11.43 -13.17
N PRO A 156 6.31 -12.03 -14.38
CA PRO A 156 6.98 -13.32 -14.58
C PRO A 156 8.44 -13.30 -14.12
N PHE A 157 9.17 -12.22 -14.39
CA PHE A 157 10.55 -12.05 -13.93
C PHE A 157 10.65 -12.10 -12.40
N LEU A 158 9.86 -11.30 -11.69
CA LEU A 158 9.87 -11.31 -10.22
C LEU A 158 9.51 -12.68 -9.64
N GLN A 159 8.58 -13.40 -10.24
CA GLN A 159 8.23 -14.76 -9.79
C GLN A 159 9.36 -15.77 -9.93
N LYS A 160 10.27 -15.55 -10.89
CA LYS A 160 11.43 -16.41 -11.12
C LYS A 160 12.59 -16.05 -10.20
N HIS A 161 12.77 -14.76 -9.91
CA HIS A 161 13.94 -14.26 -9.17
C HIS A 161 13.68 -14.08 -7.67
N CYS A 162 12.44 -13.84 -7.24
CA CYS A 162 12.07 -13.72 -5.83
C CYS A 162 11.62 -15.07 -5.26
N THR A 163 12.49 -15.68 -4.46
CA THR A 163 12.30 -17.04 -3.88
C THR A 163 11.05 -17.14 -3.00
N GLN A 164 10.74 -16.09 -2.23
CA GLN A 164 9.57 -16.06 -1.35
C GLN A 164 8.25 -16.05 -2.11
N ILE A 165 8.21 -15.34 -3.26
CA ILE A 165 7.03 -15.25 -4.12
C ILE A 165 6.78 -16.59 -4.82
N ALA A 166 7.85 -17.24 -5.29
CA ALA A 166 7.79 -18.56 -5.87
C ALA A 166 7.23 -19.60 -4.88
N ALA A 167 7.72 -19.57 -3.63
CA ALA A 167 7.25 -20.45 -2.56
C ALA A 167 5.77 -20.22 -2.21
N ALA A 168 5.33 -18.96 -2.11
CA ALA A 168 3.93 -18.62 -1.84
C ALA A 168 2.97 -19.11 -2.96
N LYS A 169 3.42 -19.05 -4.22
CA LYS A 169 2.63 -19.54 -5.38
C LYS A 169 2.55 -21.07 -5.42
N ALA A 170 3.64 -21.76 -5.06
CA ALA A 170 3.68 -23.22 -4.96
C ALA A 170 2.72 -23.75 -3.87
N ASN A 171 2.73 -23.14 -2.68
CA ASN A 171 1.83 -23.52 -1.58
C ASN A 171 0.34 -23.31 -1.90
N LYS A 172 0.00 -22.32 -2.74
CA LYS A 172 -1.39 -22.11 -3.21
C LYS A 172 -1.86 -23.14 -4.23
N ARG A 173 -0.95 -23.77 -4.99
CA ARG A 173 -1.29 -24.82 -5.97
C ARG A 173 -1.50 -26.19 -5.32
N ILE A 174 -0.83 -26.47 -4.19
CA ILE A 174 -0.94 -27.75 -3.47
C ILE A 174 -2.25 -27.86 -2.67
N LYS A 175 -2.89 -26.73 -2.35
CA LYS A 175 -4.18 -26.66 -1.63
C LYS A 175 -5.43 -26.61 -2.52
N ARG A 176 -5.28 -26.80 -3.84
CA ARG A 176 -6.39 -26.96 -4.79
C ARG A 176 -6.47 -28.40 -5.24
#